data_AF-A0AAW2VZE6-F1
#
_entry.id   AF-A0AAW2VZE6-F1
#
_cell.length_a   1.000
_cell.length_b   1.000
_cell.length_c   1.000
_cell.angle_alpha   90.00
_cell.angle_beta   90.00
_cell.angle_gamma   90.00
#
_symmetry.space_group_name_H-M   'P 1'
#
loop_
_entity.id
_entity.type
_entity.pdbx_description
1 polymer ?
#
loop_
_entity_poly.entity_id
_entity_poly.type
_entity_poly.pdbx_seq_one_letter_code
_entity_poly.pdbx_strand_id
1 'polypeptide(L)'
;MGCPICMDNTWAFHLRHGRKASYFDCHRQFLKAGHPYRRNKKAFTKGRVEKSEAPPRANGEKIWRFVRNFKSVVEDPINYPPGYGIEHKWTKRSIFWDLPYWTTNMIRHNLDVMQIEKNVFDNTFNTIMNIKGKTKDNLNARKDIRNICNRPEIAVDLDRSGFMAKAVHTLDKFQKRKIFEWIKHLKFLDRYTSNLDRCVDLNDLKMHGMKSHDCHVFMETNTYRI
;
A
#
# COMPACT_ATOMS: atom_id res chain seq x y z
N MET A 1 0.71 4.84 14.00
CA MET A 1 -0.75 4.98 14.15
C MET A 1 -1.35 5.11 12.77
N GLY A 2 -1.96 4.05 12.24
CA GLY A 2 -2.36 3.97 10.83
C GLY A 2 -3.75 3.44 10.56
N CYS A 3 -4.52 3.08 11.60
CA CYS A 3 -5.89 2.60 11.44
C CYS A 3 -6.85 3.52 12.20
N PRO A 4 -7.79 4.19 11.51
CA PRO A 4 -8.77 5.05 12.18
C PRO A 4 -9.82 4.28 12.99
N ILE A 5 -9.81 2.94 12.88
CA ILE A 5 -10.70 2.04 13.63
C ILE A 5 -10.00 1.54 14.90
N CYS A 6 -8.74 1.14 14.79
CA CYS A 6 -7.98 0.55 15.89
C CYS A 6 -7.15 1.58 16.67
N MET A 7 -7.05 2.80 16.15
CA MET A 7 -6.31 3.90 16.77
C MET A 7 -4.85 3.51 17.04
N ASP A 8 -4.37 3.78 18.24
CA ASP A 8 -3.01 3.58 18.74
C ASP A 8 -2.65 2.09 18.85
N ASN A 9 -3.66 1.22 18.81
CA ASN A 9 -3.47 -0.23 18.93
C ASN A 9 -2.94 -0.88 17.65
N THR A 10 -2.62 -0.09 16.61
CA THR A 10 -2.01 -0.61 15.37
C THR A 10 -0.53 -0.33 15.30
N TRP A 11 0.24 -1.42 15.20
CA TRP A 11 1.68 -1.36 15.06
C TRP A 11 2.07 -0.78 13.70
N ALA A 12 3.13 0.03 13.74
CA ALA A 12 3.85 0.54 12.59
C ALA A 12 5.27 0.86 13.06
N PHE A 13 6.24 0.82 12.16
CA PHE A 13 7.62 1.16 12.47
C PHE A 13 8.23 1.98 11.34
N HIS A 14 9.26 2.77 11.64
CA HIS A 14 9.97 3.53 10.62
C HIS A 14 11.08 2.67 9.99
N LEU A 15 11.09 2.61 8.66
CA LEU A 15 12.18 2.00 7.90
C LEU A 15 13.47 2.78 8.13
N ARG A 16 14.55 2.08 8.50
CA ARG A 16 15.84 2.69 8.85
C ARG A 16 16.44 3.43 7.65
N HIS A 17 16.37 2.84 6.46
CA HIS A 17 16.97 3.39 5.26
C HIS A 17 15.96 4.13 4.39
N GLY A 18 14.75 3.59 4.24
CA GLY A 18 13.66 4.21 3.48
C GLY A 18 13.06 5.44 4.15
N ARG A 19 13.25 5.63 5.47
CA ARG A 19 12.75 6.75 6.29
C ARG A 19 11.24 6.98 6.18
N LYS A 20 10.49 5.91 5.90
CA LYS A 20 9.02 5.92 5.81
C LYS A 20 8.43 5.03 6.89
N ALA A 21 7.23 5.38 7.34
CA ALA A 21 6.42 4.47 8.13
C ALA A 21 6.07 3.22 7.31
N SER A 22 6.23 2.05 7.91
CA SER A 22 5.90 0.76 7.34
C SER A 22 4.90 0.05 8.25
N TYR A 23 3.93 -0.58 7.60
CA TYR A 23 2.94 -1.46 8.20
C TYR A 23 3.18 -2.93 7.80
N PHE A 24 4.37 -3.22 7.24
CA PHE A 24 4.75 -4.57 6.88
C PHE A 24 4.65 -5.48 8.11
N ASP A 25 4.05 -6.65 7.91
CA ASP A 25 3.83 -7.63 8.96
C ASP A 25 3.04 -7.15 10.20
N CYS A 26 2.28 -6.05 10.09
CA CYS A 26 1.40 -5.57 11.16
C CYS A 26 -0.03 -6.13 11.03
N HIS A 27 -0.32 -6.87 9.97
CA HIS A 27 -1.66 -7.41 9.67
C HIS A 27 -1.87 -8.85 10.17
N ARG A 28 -0.81 -9.62 10.48
CA ARG A 28 -0.94 -11.02 10.91
C ARG A 28 -1.72 -11.18 12.22
N GLN A 29 -1.73 -10.16 13.08
CA GLN A 29 -2.51 -10.14 14.32
C GLN A 29 -4.02 -10.23 14.09
N PHE A 30 -4.52 -9.92 12.89
CA PHE A 30 -5.95 -10.06 12.54
C PHE A 30 -6.32 -11.48 12.09
N LEU A 31 -5.35 -12.36 11.84
CA LEU A 31 -5.61 -13.76 11.49
C LEU A 31 -6.06 -14.53 12.73
N LYS A 32 -6.79 -15.65 12.57
CA LYS A 32 -7.13 -16.56 13.70
C LYS A 32 -5.87 -17.08 14.39
N ALA A 33 -5.92 -17.33 15.70
CA ALA A 33 -4.76 -17.73 16.51
C ALA A 33 -4.01 -18.97 15.98
N GLY A 34 -4.74 -19.95 15.41
CA GLY A 34 -4.15 -21.16 14.80
C GLY A 34 -3.68 -21.00 13.35
N HIS A 35 -3.83 -19.83 12.74
CA HIS A 35 -3.56 -19.66 11.31
C HIS A 35 -2.07 -19.91 10.98
N PRO A 36 -1.72 -20.73 9.97
CA PRO A 36 -0.33 -21.09 9.66
C PRO A 36 0.60 -19.89 9.46
N TYR A 37 0.11 -18.81 8.84
CA TYR A 37 0.91 -17.59 8.62
C TYR A 37 1.35 -16.89 9.91
N ARG A 38 0.64 -17.06 11.04
CA ARG A 38 1.10 -16.54 12.34
C ARG A 38 2.41 -17.18 12.80
N ARG A 39 2.64 -18.45 12.43
CA ARG A 39 3.87 -19.21 12.75
C ARG A 39 4.93 -19.14 11.65
N ASN A 40 4.64 -18.49 10.53
CA ASN A 40 5.56 -18.40 9.40
C ASN A 40 6.71 -17.41 9.68
N LYS A 41 7.88 -17.96 9.99
CA LYS A 41 9.11 -17.19 10.29
C LYS A 41 9.91 -16.75 9.07
N LYS A 42 9.50 -17.16 7.85
CA LYS A 42 10.27 -16.93 6.60
C LYS A 42 9.59 -15.95 5.65
N ALA A 43 8.27 -16.00 5.50
CA ALA A 43 7.56 -15.20 4.49
C ALA A 43 7.36 -13.73 4.90
N PHE A 44 7.38 -13.44 6.21
CA PHE A 44 7.13 -12.12 6.78
C PHE A 44 8.39 -11.58 7.47
N THR A 45 8.25 -10.86 8.59
CA THR A 45 9.40 -10.44 9.39
C THR A 45 10.21 -11.67 9.83
N LYS A 46 11.51 -11.64 9.55
CA LYS A 46 12.45 -12.74 9.78
C LYS A 46 12.37 -13.20 11.24
N GLY A 47 12.12 -14.50 11.44
CA GLY A 47 12.13 -15.12 12.77
C GLY A 47 10.90 -14.82 13.63
N ARG A 48 9.97 -13.97 13.20
CA ARG A 48 8.82 -13.55 14.01
C ARG A 48 7.67 -14.55 13.96
N VAL A 49 7.15 -14.88 15.14
CA VAL A 49 5.87 -15.56 15.36
C VAL A 49 4.88 -14.55 15.92
N GLU A 50 3.72 -14.43 15.29
CA GLU A 50 2.66 -13.53 15.75
C GLU A 50 1.75 -14.23 16.77
N LYS A 51 1.78 -13.76 18.01
CA LYS A 51 0.95 -14.28 19.12
C LYS A 51 -0.08 -13.28 19.62
N SER A 52 0.00 -12.03 19.17
CA SER A 52 -0.88 -10.95 19.61
C SER A 52 -2.32 -11.21 19.18
N GLU A 53 -3.25 -10.70 19.98
CA GLU A 53 -4.66 -10.65 19.62
C GLU A 53 -4.92 -9.53 18.63
N ALA A 54 -6.05 -9.61 17.92
CA ALA A 54 -6.47 -8.51 17.06
C ALA A 54 -6.76 -7.29 17.94
N PRO A 55 -6.26 -6.09 17.58
CA PRO A 55 -6.48 -4.90 18.38
C PRO A 55 -7.98 -4.59 18.46
N PRO A 56 -8.47 -4.11 19.61
CA PRO A 56 -9.88 -3.78 19.77
C PRO A 56 -10.24 -2.65 18.80
N ARG A 57 -11.39 -2.81 18.14
CA ARG A 57 -11.96 -1.74 17.32
C ARG A 57 -12.60 -0.72 18.25
N ALA A 58 -12.23 0.55 18.10
CA ALA A 58 -12.92 1.62 18.81
C ALA A 58 -14.37 1.69 18.31
N ASN A 59 -15.30 1.91 19.23
CA ASN A 59 -16.69 2.17 18.88
C ASN A 59 -16.82 3.61 18.32
N GLY A 60 -17.85 3.87 17.52
CA GLY A 60 -18.02 5.19 16.89
C GLY A 60 -18.23 6.30 17.90
N GLU A 61 -18.93 6.03 19.00
CA GLU A 61 -19.19 7.00 20.06
C GLU A 61 -17.91 7.47 20.78
N LYS A 62 -16.98 6.55 21.07
CA LYS A 62 -15.68 6.86 21.67
C LYS A 62 -14.85 7.75 20.75
N ILE A 63 -14.83 7.45 19.45
CA ILE A 63 -14.13 8.31 18.48
C ILE A 63 -14.82 9.67 18.42
N TRP A 64 -16.15 9.72 18.32
CA TRP A 64 -16.91 10.97 18.27
C TRP A 64 -16.63 11.85 19.50
N ARG A 65 -16.68 11.30 20.72
CA ARG A 65 -16.36 12.05 21.95
C ARG A 65 -14.96 12.65 21.94
N PHE A 66 -14.01 11.97 21.29
CA PHE A 66 -12.65 12.46 21.14
C PHE A 66 -12.55 13.60 20.12
N VAL A 67 -13.21 13.45 18.97
CA VAL A 67 -13.03 14.38 17.83
C VAL A 67 -14.06 15.53 17.79
N ARG A 68 -15.15 15.46 18.56
CA ARG A 68 -16.28 16.43 18.54
C ARG A 68 -15.91 17.86 18.96
N ASN A 69 -14.73 18.08 19.51
CA ASN A 69 -14.26 19.41 19.90
C ASN A 69 -13.19 19.94 18.93
N PHE A 70 -12.83 19.15 17.91
CA PHE A 70 -11.92 19.62 16.88
C PHE A 70 -12.60 20.66 16.01
N LYS A 71 -11.82 21.67 15.62
CA LYS A 71 -12.22 22.65 14.63
C LYS A 71 -12.16 22.04 13.22
N SER A 72 -13.12 22.41 12.39
CA SER A 72 -13.14 22.11 10.97
C SER A 72 -12.09 22.90 10.19
N VAL A 73 -11.88 22.52 8.93
CA VAL A 73 -11.02 23.29 8.01
C VAL A 73 -11.51 24.72 7.83
N VAL A 74 -12.82 24.94 7.91
CA VAL A 74 -13.44 26.27 7.73
C VAL A 74 -13.20 27.15 8.96
N GLU A 75 -13.31 26.59 10.16
CA GLU A 75 -13.12 27.32 11.42
C GLU A 75 -11.65 27.59 11.73
N ASP A 76 -10.76 26.66 11.37
CA ASP A 76 -9.32 26.80 11.60
C ASP A 76 -8.52 26.07 10.51
N PRO A 77 -8.24 26.74 9.37
CA PRO A 77 -7.56 26.12 8.23
C PRO A 77 -6.09 25.80 8.53
N ILE A 78 -5.45 26.57 9.42
CA ILE A 78 -4.00 26.53 9.61
C ILE A 78 -3.62 25.54 10.71
N ASN A 79 -4.29 25.57 11.87
CA ASN A 79 -3.78 24.86 13.05
C ASN A 79 -4.25 23.41 13.12
N TYR A 80 -3.39 22.54 13.66
CA TYR A 80 -3.79 21.18 14.00
C TYR A 80 -4.56 21.15 15.34
N PRO A 81 -5.48 20.19 15.54
CA PRO A 81 -6.16 20.03 16.82
C PRO A 81 -5.17 19.75 17.96
N PRO A 82 -5.51 20.15 19.21
CA PRO A 82 -4.71 19.84 20.39
C PRO A 82 -4.47 18.32 20.51
N GLY A 83 -3.25 17.92 20.85
CA GLY A 83 -2.86 16.51 20.94
C GLY A 83 -2.38 15.91 19.61
N TYR A 84 -2.41 16.66 18.50
CA TYR A 84 -1.86 16.20 17.22
C TYR A 84 -0.38 15.84 17.36
N GLY A 85 -0.01 14.69 16.80
CA GLY A 85 1.36 14.20 16.79
C GLY A 85 1.69 13.28 17.96
N ILE A 86 1.00 13.46 19.10
CA ILE A 86 1.23 12.74 20.36
C ILE A 86 0.05 11.79 20.64
N GLU A 87 -1.15 12.33 20.84
CA GLU A 87 -2.35 11.57 21.18
C GLU A 87 -3.09 11.06 19.95
N HIS A 88 -3.00 11.79 18.83
CA HIS A 88 -3.66 11.40 17.59
C HIS A 88 -2.94 11.93 16.34
N LYS A 89 -3.40 11.49 15.16
CA LYS A 89 -2.92 11.99 13.85
C LYS A 89 -4.03 12.61 12.98
N TRP A 90 -5.23 12.82 13.51
CA TRP A 90 -6.25 13.62 12.81
C TRP A 90 -5.83 15.08 12.69
N THR A 91 -5.89 15.60 11.47
CA THR A 91 -5.47 16.96 11.17
C THR A 91 -6.59 17.97 11.30
N LYS A 92 -7.86 17.55 11.16
CA LYS A 92 -9.06 18.41 11.10
C LYS A 92 -10.32 17.65 11.51
N ARG A 93 -11.38 18.39 11.83
CA ARG A 93 -12.74 17.84 11.95
C ARG A 93 -13.34 17.48 10.60
N SER A 94 -13.86 16.27 10.45
CA SER A 94 -14.61 15.85 9.26
C SER A 94 -16.09 16.20 9.41
N ILE A 95 -16.69 16.74 8.34
CA ILE A 95 -18.14 16.99 8.26
C ILE A 95 -18.97 15.71 8.43
N PHE A 96 -18.39 14.55 8.12
CA PHE A 96 -19.08 13.27 8.25
C PHE A 96 -19.37 12.89 9.71
N TRP A 97 -18.64 13.47 10.66
CA TRP A 97 -18.85 13.20 12.09
C TRP A 97 -20.13 13.82 12.65
N ASP A 98 -20.71 14.77 11.92
CA ASP A 98 -21.97 15.43 12.30
C ASP A 98 -23.19 14.66 11.78
N LEU A 99 -22.99 13.62 10.94
CA LEU A 99 -24.08 12.78 10.46
C LEU A 99 -24.67 11.96 11.63
N PRO A 100 -26.01 11.98 11.83
CA PRO A 100 -26.66 11.32 12.98
C PRO A 100 -26.34 9.82 13.12
N TYR A 101 -26.06 9.15 12.01
CA TYR A 101 -25.77 7.72 11.95
C TYR A 101 -24.26 7.39 11.94
N TRP A 102 -23.37 8.39 11.96
CA TRP A 102 -21.94 8.12 11.82
C TRP A 102 -21.39 7.25 12.96
N THR A 103 -21.86 7.47 14.18
CA THR A 103 -21.43 6.72 15.37
C THR A 103 -21.88 5.26 15.34
N THR A 104 -22.96 4.94 14.63
CA THR A 104 -23.51 3.59 14.50
C THR A 104 -22.95 2.83 13.28
N ASN A 105 -22.28 3.52 12.35
CA ASN A 105 -21.64 2.89 11.20
C ASN A 105 -20.52 1.91 11.63
N MET A 106 -20.57 0.71 11.07
CA MET A 106 -19.48 -0.28 11.20
C MET A 106 -18.22 0.15 10.42
N ILE A 107 -18.41 0.77 9.26
CA ILE A 107 -17.35 1.35 8.43
C ILE A 107 -17.52 2.86 8.42
N ARG A 108 -16.66 3.55 9.20
CA ARG A 108 -16.75 5.02 9.41
C ARG A 108 -15.89 5.85 8.48
N HIS A 109 -14.98 5.19 7.77
CA HIS A 109 -14.08 5.79 6.81
C HIS A 109 -14.14 4.95 5.55
N ASN A 110 -14.60 5.55 4.45
CA ASN A 110 -14.55 4.93 3.14
C ASN A 110 -13.27 5.40 2.45
N LEU A 111 -12.45 4.45 2.01
CA LEU A 111 -11.28 4.77 1.21
C LEU A 111 -11.66 4.71 -0.26
N ASP A 112 -11.14 5.61 -1.07
CA ASP A 112 -11.29 5.54 -2.52
C ASP A 112 -10.52 4.31 -3.04
N VAL A 113 -11.26 3.21 -3.24
CA VAL A 113 -10.73 1.92 -3.67
C VAL A 113 -10.02 2.05 -5.01
N MET A 114 -10.59 2.80 -5.96
CA MET A 114 -10.03 2.99 -7.29
C MET A 114 -8.65 3.65 -7.23
N GLN A 115 -8.48 4.64 -6.36
CA GLN A 115 -7.20 5.32 -6.18
C GLN A 115 -6.17 4.43 -5.45
N ILE A 116 -6.61 3.62 -4.48
CA ILE A 116 -5.74 2.65 -3.81
C ILE A 116 -5.24 1.61 -4.81
N GLU A 117 -6.15 1.03 -5.59
CA GLU A 117 -5.85 0.04 -6.59
C GLU A 117 -4.91 0.58 -7.66
N LYS A 118 -5.15 1.79 -8.14
CA LYS A 118 -4.21 2.47 -9.03
C LYS A 118 -2.81 2.55 -8.42
N ASN A 119 -2.70 2.97 -7.16
CA ASN A 119 -1.41 3.03 -6.48
C ASN A 119 -0.75 1.65 -6.33
N VAL A 120 -1.53 0.61 -6.02
CA VAL A 120 -1.03 -0.78 -5.92
C VAL A 120 -0.53 -1.27 -7.28
N PHE A 121 -1.33 -1.08 -8.34
CA PHE A 121 -0.98 -1.40 -9.71
C PHE A 121 0.31 -0.70 -10.13
N ASP A 122 0.35 0.64 -10.04
CA ASP A 122 1.50 1.43 -10.49
C ASP A 122 2.77 1.03 -9.73
N ASN A 123 2.70 0.84 -8.41
CA ASN A 123 3.88 0.44 -7.63
C ASN A 123 4.36 -0.97 -7.98
N THR A 124 3.44 -1.92 -8.17
CA THR A 124 3.77 -3.32 -8.50
C THR A 124 4.33 -3.42 -9.92
N PHE A 125 3.62 -2.84 -10.89
CA PHE A 125 3.98 -2.84 -12.29
C PHE A 125 5.34 -2.16 -12.51
N ASN A 126 5.55 -0.95 -11.99
CA ASN A 126 6.82 -0.25 -12.15
C ASN A 126 8.02 -0.98 -11.51
N THR A 127 7.78 -1.77 -10.46
CA THR A 127 8.81 -2.57 -9.79
C THR A 127 9.18 -3.81 -10.63
N ILE A 128 8.20 -4.57 -11.11
CA ILE A 128 8.42 -5.73 -12.00
C ILE A 128 9.07 -5.30 -13.32
N MET A 129 8.60 -4.19 -13.89
CA MET A 129 9.14 -3.62 -15.12
C MET A 129 10.44 -2.84 -14.88
N ASN A 130 10.91 -2.69 -13.64
CA ASN A 130 12.09 -1.91 -13.25
C ASN A 130 12.21 -0.59 -14.01
N ILE A 131 11.16 0.23 -13.95
CA ILE A 131 11.10 1.53 -14.63
C ILE A 131 11.92 2.53 -13.83
N LYS A 132 12.98 3.08 -14.45
CA LYS A 132 13.88 4.06 -13.83
C LYS A 132 13.07 5.24 -13.27
N GLY A 133 13.32 5.58 -12.01
CA GLY A 133 12.63 6.67 -11.29
C GLY A 133 11.23 6.32 -10.74
N LYS A 134 10.62 5.20 -11.15
CA LYS A 134 9.29 4.77 -10.67
C LYS A 134 9.33 3.49 -9.83
N THR A 135 10.31 2.61 -10.05
CA THR A 135 10.47 1.36 -9.30
C THR A 135 10.58 1.59 -7.78
N LYS A 136 9.96 0.70 -6.99
CA LYS A 136 10.13 0.67 -5.53
C LYS A 136 11.29 -0.21 -5.08
N ASP A 137 11.88 -0.98 -5.99
CA ASP A 137 13.13 -1.68 -5.75
C ASP A 137 14.32 -0.72 -5.90
N ASN A 138 14.86 -0.27 -4.78
CA ASN A 138 16.00 0.62 -4.72
C ASN A 138 16.95 0.22 -3.57
N LEU A 139 18.14 0.81 -3.55
CA LEU A 139 19.18 0.47 -2.58
C LEU A 139 18.70 0.56 -1.13
N ASN A 140 17.95 1.60 -0.77
CA ASN A 140 17.44 1.77 0.59
C ASN A 140 16.40 0.71 0.93
N ALA A 141 15.47 0.43 0.01
CA ALA A 141 14.49 -0.64 0.18
C ALA A 141 15.17 -2.00 0.42
N ARG A 142 16.23 -2.33 -0.32
CA ARG A 142 16.96 -3.59 -0.14
C ARG A 142 17.79 -3.67 1.14
N LYS A 143 18.34 -2.54 1.61
CA LYS A 143 18.96 -2.45 2.94
C LYS A 143 17.92 -2.70 4.04
N ASP A 144 16.71 -2.15 3.90
CA ASP A 144 15.62 -2.44 4.84
C ASP A 144 15.16 -3.90 4.77
N ILE A 145 15.07 -4.49 3.57
CA ILE A 145 14.75 -5.93 3.38
C ILE A 145 15.78 -6.81 4.10
N ARG A 146 17.08 -6.51 4.02
CA ARG A 146 18.13 -7.23 4.76
C ARG A 146 17.90 -7.20 6.27
N ASN A 147 17.40 -6.09 6.81
CA ASN A 147 17.16 -5.91 8.23
C ASN A 147 15.88 -6.60 8.71
N ILE A 148 14.82 -6.60 7.89
CA ILE A 148 13.45 -6.95 8.32
C ILE A 148 13.04 -8.35 7.83
N CYS A 149 13.48 -8.77 6.65
CA CYS A 149 12.99 -9.95 5.94
C CYS A 149 14.06 -11.03 5.84
N ASN A 150 13.62 -12.30 5.69
CA ASN A 150 14.52 -13.41 5.36
C ASN A 150 14.57 -13.61 3.84
N ARG A 151 15.27 -12.71 3.15
CA ARG A 151 15.35 -12.65 1.68
C ARG A 151 16.78 -12.33 1.21
N PRO A 152 17.77 -13.21 1.50
CA PRO A 152 19.17 -12.97 1.14
C PRO A 152 19.37 -12.75 -0.37
N GLU A 153 18.54 -13.36 -1.22
CA GLU A 153 18.62 -13.31 -2.68
C GLU A 153 18.33 -11.93 -3.29
N ILE A 154 17.63 -11.06 -2.56
CA ILE A 154 17.33 -9.67 -2.98
C ILE A 154 17.99 -8.64 -2.07
N ALA A 155 18.56 -9.05 -0.95
CA ALA A 155 19.28 -8.17 -0.04
C ALA A 155 20.56 -7.62 -0.71
N VAL A 156 20.94 -6.40 -0.36
CA VAL A 156 22.21 -5.81 -0.83
C VAL A 156 23.37 -6.47 -0.09
N ASP A 157 24.37 -6.88 -0.86
CA ASP A 157 25.68 -7.21 -0.35
C ASP A 157 26.40 -5.90 0.04
N LEU A 158 26.60 -5.73 1.36
CA LEU A 158 27.24 -4.53 1.89
C LEU A 158 28.77 -4.62 1.79
N ASP A 159 29.31 -5.81 1.55
CA ASP A 159 30.75 -6.07 1.52
C ASP A 159 31.31 -5.84 0.10
N ARG A 160 30.46 -5.98 -0.93
CA ARG A 160 30.78 -5.66 -2.33
C ARG A 160 30.17 -4.33 -2.77
N SER A 161 30.69 -3.23 -2.23
CA SER A 161 30.45 -1.84 -2.69
C SER A 161 28.99 -1.38 -2.82
N GLY A 162 28.03 -2.10 -2.22
CA GLY A 162 26.60 -1.81 -2.36
C GLY A 162 26.02 -2.23 -3.72
N PHE A 163 26.64 -3.22 -4.39
CA PHE A 163 26.14 -3.76 -5.65
C PHE A 163 24.71 -4.30 -5.50
N MET A 164 23.83 -3.83 -6.38
CA MET A 164 22.42 -4.21 -6.40
C MET A 164 22.17 -5.16 -7.58
N ALA A 165 22.26 -6.47 -7.33
CA ALA A 165 21.96 -7.49 -8.35
C ALA A 165 20.53 -7.30 -8.90
N LYS A 166 20.30 -7.58 -10.19
CA LYS A 166 18.93 -7.53 -10.75
C LYS A 166 18.02 -8.46 -9.95
N ALA A 167 16.89 -7.95 -9.47
CA ALA A 167 15.98 -8.79 -8.68
C ALA A 167 15.35 -9.87 -9.56
N VAL A 168 15.09 -11.04 -8.97
CA VAL A 168 14.51 -12.20 -9.67
C VAL A 168 13.13 -11.93 -10.29
N HIS A 169 12.41 -10.95 -9.75
CA HIS A 169 11.09 -10.54 -10.26
C HIS A 169 11.16 -9.49 -11.38
N THR A 170 12.36 -8.99 -11.71
CA THR A 170 12.52 -7.97 -12.75
C THR A 170 12.61 -8.60 -14.13
N LEU A 171 11.74 -8.16 -15.03
CA LEU A 171 11.73 -8.64 -16.42
C LEU A 171 12.94 -8.12 -17.21
N ASP A 172 13.43 -8.93 -18.14
CA ASP A 172 14.39 -8.48 -19.14
C ASP A 172 13.73 -7.64 -20.25
N LYS A 173 14.54 -7.10 -21.17
CA LYS A 173 14.06 -6.21 -22.23
C LYS A 173 13.09 -6.92 -23.18
N PHE A 174 13.32 -8.19 -23.48
CA PHE A 174 12.51 -8.99 -24.39
C PHE A 174 11.15 -9.34 -23.76
N GLN A 175 11.16 -9.76 -22.50
CA GLN A 175 9.96 -10.03 -21.73
C GLN A 175 9.09 -8.76 -21.58
N LYS A 176 9.69 -7.61 -21.28
CA LYS A 176 8.95 -6.33 -21.22
C LYS A 176 8.29 -6.01 -22.56
N ARG A 177 9.01 -6.16 -23.66
CA ARG A 177 8.49 -5.91 -25.01
C ARG A 177 7.28 -6.79 -25.32
N LYS A 178 7.36 -8.10 -25.03
CA LYS A 178 6.21 -9.01 -25.19
C LYS A 178 4.98 -8.58 -24.40
N ILE A 179 5.16 -8.15 -23.15
CA ILE A 179 4.05 -7.65 -22.33
C ILE A 179 3.45 -6.40 -22.94
N PHE A 180 4.27 -5.43 -23.34
CA PHE A 180 3.75 -4.20 -23.93
C PHE A 180 3.06 -4.43 -25.28
N GLU A 181 3.59 -5.30 -26.12
CA GLU A 181 2.92 -5.73 -27.37
C GLU A 181 1.57 -6.37 -27.06
N TRP A 182 1.51 -7.29 -26.09
CA TRP A 182 0.25 -7.88 -25.64
C TRP A 182 -0.75 -6.81 -25.16
N ILE A 183 -0.31 -5.83 -24.37
CA ILE A 183 -1.18 -4.73 -23.89
C ILE A 183 -1.73 -3.91 -25.07
N LYS A 184 -0.93 -3.63 -26.10
CA LYS A 184 -1.42 -2.92 -27.31
C LYS A 184 -2.50 -3.69 -28.06
N HIS A 185 -2.48 -5.02 -27.96
CA HIS A 185 -3.45 -5.90 -28.61
C HIS A 185 -4.66 -6.24 -27.73
N LEU A 186 -4.67 -5.83 -26.46
CA LEU A 186 -5.83 -6.04 -25.57
C LEU A 186 -7.04 -5.26 -26.09
N LYS A 187 -8.15 -5.99 -26.27
CA LYS A 187 -9.45 -5.43 -26.64
C LYS A 187 -10.45 -5.77 -25.54
N PHE A 188 -11.26 -4.77 -25.19
CA PHE A 188 -12.33 -4.88 -24.22
C PHE A 188 -13.65 -4.52 -24.89
N LEU A 189 -14.78 -4.84 -24.24
CA LEU A 189 -16.09 -4.39 -24.69
C LEU A 189 -16.14 -2.86 -24.73
N ASP A 190 -17.01 -2.31 -25.60
CA ASP A 190 -17.17 -0.87 -25.71
C ASP A 190 -17.52 -0.25 -24.35
N ARG A 191 -16.92 0.91 -24.05
CA ARG A 191 -17.04 1.65 -22.78
C ARG A 191 -16.55 0.91 -21.53
N TYR A 192 -15.96 -0.27 -21.63
CA TYR A 192 -15.47 -1.02 -20.47
C TYR A 192 -14.12 -0.51 -19.94
N THR A 193 -13.17 -0.19 -20.83
CA THR A 193 -11.89 0.44 -20.49
C THR A 193 -11.54 1.54 -21.48
N SER A 194 -10.55 2.38 -21.14
CA SER A 194 -9.92 3.21 -22.15
C SER A 194 -9.09 2.36 -23.14
N ASN A 195 -8.72 2.96 -24.27
CA ASN A 195 -7.86 2.30 -25.24
C ASN A 195 -6.42 2.19 -24.70
N LEU A 196 -6.07 1.04 -24.14
CA LEU A 196 -4.77 0.79 -23.51
C LEU A 196 -3.58 0.86 -24.48
N ASP A 197 -3.82 0.70 -25.78
CA ASP A 197 -2.79 0.90 -26.83
C ASP A 197 -2.11 2.27 -26.69
N ARG A 198 -2.92 3.31 -26.44
CA ARG A 198 -2.45 4.68 -26.26
C ARG A 198 -1.63 4.89 -24.99
N CYS A 199 -1.68 3.95 -24.06
CA CYS A 199 -0.94 4.02 -22.81
C CYS A 199 0.47 3.43 -22.91
N VAL A 200 0.83 2.80 -24.03
CA VAL A 200 2.07 2.01 -24.18
C VAL A 200 3.08 2.70 -25.10
N ASP A 201 4.31 2.83 -24.64
CA ASP A 201 5.46 3.23 -25.45
C ASP A 201 6.43 2.04 -25.61
N LEU A 202 6.52 1.49 -26.83
CA LEU A 202 7.40 0.37 -27.17
C LEU A 202 8.87 0.76 -27.38
N ASN A 203 9.15 2.05 -27.63
CA ASN A 203 10.51 2.54 -27.80
C ASN A 203 11.17 2.64 -26.42
N ASP A 204 10.47 3.28 -25.49
CA ASP A 204 10.93 3.48 -24.12
C ASP A 204 10.64 2.32 -23.18
N LEU A 205 9.81 1.36 -23.60
CA LEU A 205 9.31 0.24 -22.78
C LEU A 205 8.69 0.76 -21.48
N LYS A 206 7.72 1.68 -21.61
CA LYS A 206 7.02 2.34 -20.50
C LYS A 206 5.53 2.40 -20.76
N MET A 207 4.78 2.61 -19.67
CA MET A 207 3.38 3.00 -19.72
C MET A 207 3.12 4.38 -19.13
N HIS A 208 2.13 5.05 -19.68
CA HIS A 208 1.64 6.36 -19.28
C HIS A 208 0.12 6.44 -19.42
N GLY A 209 -0.52 7.36 -18.71
CA GLY A 209 -1.92 7.73 -18.99
C GLY A 209 -3.01 6.75 -18.53
N MET A 210 -2.69 5.57 -17.97
CA MET A 210 -3.72 4.67 -17.44
C MET A 210 -4.51 5.34 -16.30
N LYS A 211 -5.85 5.30 -16.41
CA LYS A 211 -6.76 5.78 -15.37
C LYS A 211 -6.90 4.74 -14.27
N SER A 212 -7.46 5.15 -13.13
CA SER A 212 -7.72 4.24 -12.00
C SER A 212 -8.62 3.06 -12.41
N HIS A 213 -9.65 3.33 -13.22
CA HIS A 213 -10.52 2.30 -13.80
C HIS A 213 -9.77 1.30 -14.68
N ASP A 214 -8.86 1.78 -15.53
CA ASP A 214 -8.06 0.90 -16.39
C ASP A 214 -7.14 -0.01 -15.54
N CYS A 215 -6.55 0.53 -14.48
CA CYS A 215 -5.73 -0.23 -13.54
C CYS A 215 -6.55 -1.27 -12.77
N HIS A 216 -7.76 -0.92 -12.34
CA HIS A 216 -8.70 -1.83 -11.67
C HIS A 216 -9.03 -3.02 -12.58
N VAL A 217 -9.51 -2.75 -13.79
CA VAL A 217 -9.86 -3.79 -14.77
C VAL A 217 -8.64 -4.67 -15.10
N PHE A 218 -7.46 -4.09 -15.26
CA PHE A 218 -6.24 -4.84 -15.53
C PHE A 218 -5.91 -5.84 -14.41
N MET A 219 -6.12 -5.46 -13.15
CA MET A 219 -5.87 -6.34 -12.01
C MET A 219 -6.97 -7.39 -11.83
N GLU A 220 -8.23 -7.04 -12.05
CA GLU A 220 -9.38 -7.93 -11.84
C GLU A 220 -9.53 -9.00 -12.93
N THR A 221 -9.35 -8.61 -14.19
CA THR A 221 -9.60 -9.50 -15.35
C THR A 221 -8.58 -10.64 -15.46
N ASN A 222 -7.46 -10.57 -14.74
CA ASN A 222 -6.44 -11.63 -14.68
C ASN A 222 -6.64 -12.64 -13.53
N THR A 223 -7.69 -12.49 -12.73
CA THR A 223 -8.01 -13.43 -11.63
C THR A 223 -9.09 -14.47 -11.97
N TYR A 224 -9.73 -14.38 -13.14
CA TYR A 224 -10.72 -15.37 -13.61
C TYR A 224 -10.41 -15.82 -15.04
N ARG A 225 -9.30 -16.53 -15.24
CA ARG A 225 -9.04 -17.51 -16.33
C ARG A 225 -7.57 -17.92 -16.35
N ILE A 226 -7.22 -18.89 -15.51
CA ILE A 226 -6.26 -19.97 -15.82
C ILE A 226 -6.83 -21.23 -15.18
#